data_AF-A0A165B3R0-F1
#
_entry.id   AF-A0A165B3R0-F1
#
_cell.length_a   1.000
_cell.length_b   1.000
_cell.length_c   1.000
_cell.angle_alpha   90.00
_cell.angle_beta   90.00
_cell.angle_gamma   90.00
#
_symmetry.space_group_name_H-M   'P 1'
#
loop_
_entity.id
_entity.type
_entity.pdbx_description
1 polymer ?
#
loop_
_entity_poly.entity_id
_entity_poly.type
_entity_poly.pdbx_seq_one_letter_code
_entity_poly.pdbx_strand_id
1 'polypeptide(L)' 'MCHNRRISRNRVFRGLAKRGRSTMMGWFFGFKLHLLINHKGQIVAFRITDEQQR' A
#
# COMPACT_ATOMS: atom_id res chain seq x y z
N MET A 1 -3.64 -2.74 -5.08
CA MET A 1 -2.50 -2.39 -5.97
C MET A 1 -3.02 -2.27 -7.39
N CYS A 2 -2.66 -1.20 -8.11
CA CYS A 2 -3.07 -1.02 -9.51
C CYS A 2 -1.87 -0.65 -10.38
N HIS A 3 -1.91 -1.07 -11.64
CA HIS A 3 -0.95 -0.61 -12.64
C HIS A 3 -1.17 0.88 -12.94
N ASN A 4 -0.10 1.63 -13.24
CA ASN A 4 -0.17 3.10 -13.30
C ASN A 4 -1.18 3.65 -14.30
N ARG A 5 -1.35 2.94 -15.43
CA ARG A 5 -2.32 3.28 -16.47
C ARG A 5 -3.79 3.27 -15.98
N ARG A 6 -4.09 2.55 -14.89
CA ARG A 6 -5.45 2.39 -14.35
C ARG A 6 -5.71 3.18 -13.06
N ILE A 7 -4.77 4.04 -12.65
CA ILE A 7 -4.89 4.81 -11.39
C ILE A 7 -6.13 5.69 -11.38
N SER A 8 -6.41 6.39 -12.48
CA SER A 8 -7.56 7.31 -12.59
C SER A 8 -8.91 6.62 -12.43
N ARG A 9 -8.98 5.31 -12.66
CA ARG A 9 -10.20 4.49 -12.54
C ARG A 9 -10.29 3.74 -11.20
N ASN A 10 -9.24 3.77 -10.38
CA ASN A 10 -9.24 3.11 -9.08
C ASN A 10 -10.05 3.94 -8.07
N ARG A 11 -11.20 3.41 -7.67
CA ARG A 11 -12.09 4.00 -6.66
C ARG A 11 -11.96 3.37 -5.27
N VAL A 12 -11.42 2.16 -5.19
CA VAL A 12 -11.38 1.35 -3.95
C VAL A 12 -10.34 1.88 -2.96
N PHE A 13 -9.21 2.37 -3.47
CA PHE A 13 -8.10 2.84 -2.63
C PHE A 13 -7.88 4.35 -2.74
N ARG A 14 -8.93 5.10 -3.08
CA ARG A 14 -8.87 6.56 -3.26
C ARG A 14 -8.53 7.24 -1.93
N GLY A 15 -7.43 8.00 -1.90
CA GLY A 15 -6.95 8.67 -0.68
C GLY A 15 -6.01 7.84 0.20
N LEU A 16 -5.99 6.51 0.04
CA LEU A 16 -5.09 5.61 0.78
C LEU A 16 -3.85 5.22 -0.05
N ALA A 17 -4.04 4.94 -1.34
CA ALA A 17 -2.93 4.60 -2.23
C ALA A 17 -2.30 5.86 -2.83
N LYS A 18 -0.96 5.93 -2.80
CA LYS A 18 -0.17 6.97 -3.45
C LYS A 18 0.69 6.36 -4.56
N ARG A 19 1.13 7.22 -5.49
CA ARG A 19 2.10 6.82 -6.51
C ARG A 19 3.49 6.88 -5.90
N GLY A 20 4.21 5.77 -5.94
CA GLY A 20 5.59 5.64 -5.48
C GLY A 20 6.52 5.20 -6.59
N ARG A 21 7.83 5.36 -6.39
CA ARG A 21 8.86 4.87 -7.29
C ARG A 21 9.82 4.00 -6.50
N SER A 22 9.85 2.71 -6.81
CA SER A 22 10.86 1.81 -6.28
C SER A 22 11.94 1.57 -7.32
N THR A 23 13.17 1.41 -6.87
CA THR A 23 14.34 1.20 -7.74
C THR A 23 14.24 -0.12 -8.52
N MET A 24 13.52 -1.11 -7.98
CA MET A 24 13.42 -2.46 -8.52
C MET A 24 12.17 -2.71 -9.39
N MET A 25 11.00 -2.19 -9.01
CA MET A 25 9.74 -2.39 -9.74
C MET A 25 9.32 -1.17 -10.58
N GLY A 26 10.06 -0.07 -10.51
CA GLY A 26 9.73 1.18 -11.19
C GLY A 26 8.57 1.91 -10.50
N TRP A 27 7.63 2.41 -11.29
CA TRP A 27 6.48 3.17 -10.78
C TRP A 27 5.36 2.25 -10.32
N PHE A 28 4.82 2.47 -9.12
CA PHE A 28 3.67 1.71 -8.60
C PHE A 28 2.61 2.63 -7.97
N PHE A 29 1.39 2.11 -7.80
CA PHE A 29 0.31 2.80 -7.10
C PHE A 29 -0.29 1.92 -6.01
N GLY A 30 -0.02 2.30 -4.77
CA GLY A 30 -0.28 1.48 -3.60
C GLY A 30 0.02 2.15 -2.27
N PHE A 31 -0.04 1.33 -1.22
CA PHE A 31 0.34 1.67 0.15
C PHE A 31 1.03 0.45 0.76
N LYS A 32 1.78 0.65 1.84
CA LYS A 32 2.39 -0.43 2.62
C LYS A 32 1.43 -0.81 3.74
N LEU A 33 1.28 -2.12 3.96
CA LEU A 33 0.46 -2.68 5.03
C LEU A 33 1.40 -3.40 6.01
N HIS A 34 1.48 -2.87 7.22
CA HIS A 34 2.20 -3.46 8.34
C HIS A 34 1.21 -4.27 9.17
N LEU A 35 1.45 -5.57 9.32
CA LEU A 35 0.61 -6.47 10.11
C LEU A 35 1.42 -6.98 11.30
N LEU A 36 0.85 -6.89 12.49
CA LEU A 36 1.35 -7.55 13.68
C LEU A 36 0.49 -8.77 13.95
N ILE A 37 1.09 -9.96 13.83
CA ILE A 37 0.42 -11.24 13.96
C ILE A 37 1.01 -11.97 15.16
N ASN A 38 0.17 -12.54 16.03
CA ASN A 38 0.64 -13.36 17.15
C ASN A 38 1.03 -14.78 16.71
N HIS A 39 1.63 -15.55 17.62
CA HIS A 39 2.04 -16.94 17.38
C HIS A 39 0.87 -17.89 17.06
N LYS A 40 -0.38 -17.51 17.38
CA LYS A 40 -1.59 -18.27 17.03
C LYS A 40 -2.17 -17.88 15.66
N GLY A 41 -1.54 -16.96 14.93
CA GLY A 41 -2.00 -16.49 13.62
C GLY A 41 -3.08 -15.40 13.65
N GLN A 42 -3.37 -14.81 14.82
CA GLN A 42 -4.35 -13.73 14.95
C GLN A 42 -3.72 -12.37 14.68
N ILE A 43 -4.46 -11.50 13.99
CA ILE A 43 -4.05 -10.11 13.72
C ILE A 43 -4.26 -9.31 15.00
N VAL A 44 -3.17 -8.83 15.60
CA VAL A 44 -3.18 -8.03 16.83
C VAL A 44 -3.28 -6.55 16.50
N ALA A 45 -2.58 -6.11 15.46
CA ALA A 45 -2.62 -4.73 14.99
C ALA A 45 -2.31 -4.67 13.49
N PHE A 46 -2.79 -3.62 12.84
CA PHE A 46 -2.39 -3.29 11.49
C PHE A 46 -2.16 -1.78 11.36
N ARG A 47 -1.22 -1.40 10.50
CA ARG A 47 -0.96 -0.01 10.14
C ARG A 47 -0.82 0.10 8.64
N ILE A 48 -1.54 1.05 8.07
CA ILE A 48 -1.39 1.44 6.68
C ILE A 48 -0.50 2.67 6.65
N THR A 49 0.59 2.61 5.87
CA THR A 49 1.46 3.76 5.64
C THR A 49 1.60 3.97 4.14
N ASP A 50 1.56 5.23 3.72
CA ASP A 50 2.01 5.59 2.39
C ASP A 50 3.54 5.80 2.40
N GLU A 51 4.16 5.88 1.22
CA GLU A 51 5.61 6.14 1.12
C GLU A 51 6.03 7.55 1.58
N GLN A 52 5.10 8.40 2.02
CA GLN A 52 5.41 9.76 2.43
C GLN A 52 5.52 9.93 3.95
N GLN A 53 5.32 8.87 4.73
CA GLN A 53 5.55 8.90 6.17
C GLN A 53 6.84 8.16 6.51
N ARG A 54 7.95 8.89 6.40
CA ARG A 54 9.18 8.64 7.16
C ARG A 54 9.17 9.54 8.38
#